data_AF-A0A2N3B686-F1
#
_entry.id   AF-A0A2N3B686-F1
#
_cell.length_a   1.000
_cell.length_b   1.000
_cell.length_c   1.000
_cell.angle_alpha   90.00
_cell.angle_beta   90.00
_cell.angle_gamma   90.00
#
_symmetry.space_group_name_H-M   'P 1'
#
loop_
_entity.id
_entity.type
_entity.pdbx_description
1 polymer ?
#
loop_
_entity_poly.entity_id
_entity_poly.type
_entity_poly.pdbx_seq_one_letter_code
_entity_poly.pdbx_strand_id
1 'polypeptide(L)'
;MIAAGLLLTAFAAQAQTQPGAELRTLEDMARAMRDAMEAFGESIAPWAEQLGRLLDDPGAYESPELLPNGDILIRRKADAPPLKQPDAAPGLDL
;
A
#
# COMPACT_ATOMS: atom_id res chain seq x y z
N MET A 1 0.24 63.37 30.71
CA MET A 1 -0.40 62.55 29.65
C MET A 1 0.71 61.98 28.79
N ILE A 2 1.22 60.78 29.13
CA ILE A 2 2.39 60.15 28.48
C ILE A 2 1.88 59.31 27.30
N ALA A 3 2.43 59.58 26.13
CA ALA A 3 2.19 58.83 24.90
C ALA A 3 3.03 57.54 24.85
N ALA A 4 2.43 56.50 24.26
CA ALA A 4 3.02 55.43 23.43
C ALA A 4 4.36 54.81 23.90
N GLY A 5 4.48 53.50 24.16
CA GLY A 5 4.11 52.40 23.25
C GLY A 5 5.38 51.78 22.65
N LEU A 6 5.44 50.44 22.61
CA LEU A 6 6.45 49.56 21.97
C LEU A 6 7.78 49.27 22.68
N LEU A 7 7.84 48.11 23.34
CA LEU A 7 8.92 47.08 23.39
C LEU A 7 8.65 46.25 24.68
N LEU A 8 8.32 44.97 24.71
CA LEU A 8 8.70 43.84 23.89
C LEU A 8 7.54 42.83 23.89
N THR A 9 6.91 42.67 22.72
CA THR A 9 6.08 41.52 22.38
C THR A 9 7.01 40.34 22.07
N ALA A 10 7.38 39.55 23.07
CA ALA A 10 8.10 38.31 22.82
C ALA A 10 7.91 37.35 24.00
N PHE A 11 6.79 36.62 24.06
CA PHE A 11 6.78 35.24 24.60
C PHE A 11 5.43 34.52 24.40
N ALA A 12 4.33 35.24 24.15
CA ALA A 12 3.01 34.62 23.96
C ALA A 12 2.77 34.01 22.55
N ALA A 13 3.80 33.95 21.70
CA ALA A 13 3.70 33.41 20.35
C ALA A 13 4.27 31.99 20.19
N GLN A 14 4.85 31.41 21.25
CA GLN A 14 5.32 30.03 21.20
C GLN A 14 4.21 29.10 21.71
N ALA A 15 3.77 28.22 20.82
CA ALA A 15 2.98 27.01 21.10
C ALA A 15 1.47 27.16 21.33
N GLN A 16 0.77 28.00 20.54
CA GLN A 16 -0.58 27.61 20.15
C GLN A 16 -0.45 26.61 19.00
N THR A 17 -0.46 25.32 19.34
CA THR A 17 -0.75 24.27 18.36
C THR A 17 -2.09 24.63 17.72
N GLN A 18 -2.04 25.17 16.51
CA GLN A 18 -3.24 25.56 15.80
C GLN A 18 -3.99 24.27 15.44
N PRO A 19 -5.23 24.07 15.92
CA PRO A 19 -5.95 22.81 15.74
C PRO A 19 -6.14 22.43 14.26
N GLY A 20 -6.07 23.39 13.33
CA GLY A 20 -6.12 23.13 11.88
C GLY A 20 -4.78 22.77 11.23
N ALA A 21 -3.64 23.08 11.86
CA ALA A 21 -2.33 22.73 11.31
C ALA A 21 -2.13 21.22 11.33
N GLU A 22 -2.47 20.55 12.44
CA GLU A 22 -2.33 19.09 12.57
C GLU A 22 -3.27 18.31 11.64
N LEU A 23 -4.52 18.75 11.47
CA LEU A 23 -5.45 18.14 10.49
C LEU A 23 -4.89 18.23 9.07
N ARG A 24 -4.32 19.38 8.69
CA ARG A 24 -3.72 19.56 7.36
C ARG A 24 -2.52 18.64 7.15
N THR A 25 -1.68 18.46 8.17
CA THR A 25 -0.55 17.51 8.10
C THR A 25 -1.03 16.07 7.92
N LEU A 26 -2.13 15.67 8.57
CA LEU A 26 -2.73 14.34 8.40
C LEU A 26 -3.30 14.15 6.99
N GLU A 27 -3.97 15.17 6.43
CA GLU A 27 -4.48 15.16 5.05
C GLU A 27 -3.36 15.05 4.02
N ASP A 28 -2.26 15.78 4.22
CA ASP A 28 -1.08 15.77 3.36
C ASP A 28 -0.38 14.40 3.42
N MET A 29 -0.23 13.81 4.61
CA MET A 29 0.31 12.46 4.77
C MET A 29 -0.60 11.40 4.11
N ALA A 30 -1.92 11.52 4.26
CA ALA A 30 -2.87 10.63 3.62
C ALA A 30 -2.81 10.73 2.08
N ARG A 31 -2.56 11.93 1.54
CA ARG A 31 -2.33 12.13 0.11
C ARG A 31 -1.04 11.46 -0.35
N ALA A 32 0.07 11.70 0.32
CA ALA A 32 1.34 11.05 -0.01
C ALA A 32 1.26 9.51 0.06
N MET A 33 0.52 8.96 1.03
CA MET A 33 0.29 7.53 1.14
C MET A 33 -0.55 6.98 -0.03
N ARG A 34 -1.60 7.69 -0.45
CA ARG A 34 -2.40 7.30 -1.62
C ARG A 34 -1.56 7.29 -2.89
N ASP A 35 -0.82 8.37 -3.13
CA ASP A 35 0.04 8.49 -4.32
C ASP A 35 1.12 7.38 -4.34
N ALA A 36 1.69 7.05 -3.17
CA ALA A 36 2.64 5.95 -3.05
C ALA A 36 2.01 4.56 -3.28
N MET A 37 0.79 4.34 -2.79
CA MET A 37 0.04 3.10 -3.03
C MET A 37 -0.37 2.96 -4.50
N GLU A 38 -0.76 4.05 -5.16
CA GLU A 38 -1.07 4.07 -6.59
C GLU A 38 0.19 3.73 -7.41
N ALA A 39 1.31 4.41 -7.16
CA ALA A 39 2.57 4.14 -7.83
C ALA A 39 3.07 2.70 -7.58
N PHE A 40 2.91 2.18 -6.37
CA PHE A 40 3.23 0.79 -6.06
C PHE A 40 2.30 -0.17 -6.82
N GLY A 41 1.00 0.11 -6.83
CA GLY A 41 -0.01 -0.63 -7.59
C GLY A 41 0.32 -0.73 -9.08
N GLU A 42 0.69 0.39 -9.71
CA GLU A 42 1.11 0.43 -11.11
C GLU A 42 2.38 -0.41 -11.36
N SER A 43 3.31 -0.43 -10.41
CA SER A 43 4.55 -1.22 -10.52
C SER A 43 4.30 -2.73 -10.44
N ILE A 44 3.31 -3.18 -9.66
CA ILE A 44 2.99 -4.60 -9.45
C ILE A 44 1.87 -5.13 -10.36
N ALA A 45 1.09 -4.24 -10.99
CA ALA A 45 -0.06 -4.62 -11.79
C ALA A 45 0.26 -5.66 -12.89
N PRO A 46 1.34 -5.51 -13.69
CA PRO A 46 1.67 -6.50 -14.71
C PRO A 46 1.97 -7.89 -14.13
N TRP A 47 2.64 -7.95 -12.98
CA TRP A 47 2.92 -9.20 -12.28
C TRP A 47 1.65 -9.83 -11.70
N ALA A 48 0.76 -9.01 -11.11
CA ALA A 48 -0.51 -9.47 -10.58
C ALA A 48 -1.44 -10.03 -11.68
N GLU A 49 -1.47 -9.40 -12.86
CA GLU A 49 -2.20 -9.91 -14.02
C GLU A 49 -1.66 -11.27 -14.50
N GLN A 50 -0.34 -11.43 -14.53
CA GLN A 50 0.29 -12.72 -14.88
C GLN A 50 -0.05 -13.81 -13.86
N LEU A 51 0.01 -13.49 -12.56
CA LEU A 51 -0.34 -14.41 -11.50
C LEU A 51 -1.82 -14.81 -11.56
N GLY A 52 -2.72 -13.86 -11.86
CA GLY A 52 -4.15 -14.12 -12.06
C GLY A 52 -4.41 -15.11 -13.19
N ARG A 53 -3.69 -14.97 -14.33
CA ARG A 53 -3.77 -15.93 -15.45
C ARG A 53 -3.21 -17.32 -15.10
N LEU A 54 -2.23 -17.39 -14.20
CA LEU A 54 -1.65 -18.67 -13.78
C LEU A 54 -2.57 -19.42 -12.82
N LEU A 55 -3.23 -18.69 -11.92
CA LEU A 55 -4.08 -19.30 -10.90
C LEU A 55 -5.49 -19.63 -11.42
N ASP A 56 -6.02 -18.91 -12.41
CA ASP A 56 -7.39 -18.99 -12.98
C ASP A 56 -8.52 -18.80 -11.95
N ASP A 57 -8.54 -19.60 -10.88
CA ASP A 57 -9.41 -19.54 -9.72
C ASP A 57 -8.57 -19.48 -8.42
N PRO A 58 -8.37 -18.30 -7.82
CA PRO A 58 -7.65 -18.14 -6.56
C PRO A 58 -8.28 -18.94 -5.40
N GLY A 59 -9.59 -19.17 -5.44
CA GLY A 59 -10.32 -19.91 -4.42
C GLY A 59 -9.97 -21.41 -4.38
N ALA A 60 -9.42 -21.94 -5.47
CA ALA A 60 -8.97 -23.33 -5.58
C ALA A 60 -7.65 -23.62 -4.85
N TYR A 61 -7.01 -22.60 -4.28
CA TYR A 61 -5.71 -22.71 -3.62
C TYR A 61 -5.78 -22.33 -2.13
N GLU A 62 -4.83 -22.86 -1.38
CA GLU A 62 -4.56 -22.52 0.00
C GLU A 62 -3.76 -21.22 0.10
N SER A 63 -3.68 -20.67 1.32
CA SER A 63 -2.83 -19.52 1.60
C SER A 63 -1.35 -19.82 1.27
N PRO A 64 -0.58 -18.82 0.81
CA PRO A 64 0.83 -19.00 0.49
C PRO A 64 1.67 -19.42 1.70
N GLU A 65 2.62 -20.35 1.50
CA GLU A 65 3.59 -20.82 2.49
C GLU A 65 5.01 -20.36 2.10
N LEU A 66 5.70 -19.65 3.01
CA LEU A 66 7.10 -19.26 2.80
C LEU A 66 8.03 -20.40 3.22
N LEU A 67 8.83 -20.88 2.28
CA LEU A 67 9.78 -21.97 2.50
C LEU A 67 11.12 -21.45 3.04
N PRO A 68 11.96 -22.31 3.65
CA PRO A 68 13.26 -21.89 4.22
C PRO A 68 14.24 -21.27 3.20
N ASN A 69 14.09 -21.58 1.92
CA ASN A 69 14.88 -21.00 0.84
C ASN A 69 14.37 -19.63 0.34
N GLY A 70 13.24 -19.15 0.86
CA GLY A 70 12.62 -17.89 0.45
C GLY A 70 11.58 -18.04 -0.67
N ASP A 71 11.38 -19.24 -1.20
CA ASP A 71 10.33 -19.51 -2.19
C ASP A 71 8.95 -19.48 -1.53
N ILE A 72 7.94 -19.15 -2.33
CA ILE A 72 6.55 -19.18 -1.93
C ILE A 72 5.86 -20.36 -2.61
N LEU A 73 5.26 -21.24 -1.80
CA LEU A 73 4.45 -22.36 -2.27
C LEU A 73 2.97 -22.03 -2.09
N ILE A 74 2.21 -22.04 -3.19
CA ILE A 74 0.74 -21.90 -3.17
C ILE A 74 0.15 -23.28 -3.51
N ARG A 75 -0.33 -24.00 -2.48
CA ARG A 75 -0.83 -25.36 -2.67
C ARG A 75 -2.26 -25.33 -3.17
N ARG A 76 -2.60 -26.25 -4.06
CA ARG A 76 -3.97 -26.46 -4.50
C ARG A 76 -4.77 -27.19 -3.43
N LYS A 77 -6.01 -26.80 -3.19
CA LYS A 77 -6.92 -27.49 -2.28
C LYS A 77 -7.25 -28.88 -2.80
N ALA A 78 -7.41 -29.83 -1.88
CA ALA A 78 -7.67 -31.23 -2.22
C ALA A 78 -9.05 -31.47 -2.86
N ASP A 79 -10.02 -30.62 -2.51
CA ASP A 79 -11.41 -30.66 -2.98
C ASP A 79 -11.67 -29.76 -4.20
N ALA A 80 -10.67 -29.01 -4.66
CA ALA A 80 -10.84 -28.13 -5.80
C ALA A 80 -11.07 -28.93 -7.10
N PRO A 81 -11.96 -28.47 -8.01
CA PRO A 81 -12.27 -29.16 -9.27
C PRO A 81 -11.02 -29.51 -10.07
N PRO A 82 -10.96 -30.53 -10.93
CA PRO A 82 -9.77 -30.81 -11.72
C PRO A 82 -9.30 -29.58 -12.51
N LEU A 83 -7.99 -29.35 -12.58
CA LEU A 83 -7.44 -28.34 -13.47
C LEU A 83 -7.87 -28.68 -14.90
N LYS A 84 -8.44 -27.70 -15.62
CA LYS A 84 -8.52 -27.79 -17.06
C LYS A 84 -7.07 -27.76 -17.54
N GLN A 85 -6.61 -28.83 -18.18
CA GLN A 85 -5.24 -28.89 -18.67
C GLN A 85 -4.96 -27.66 -19.54
N PRO A 86 -4.00 -26.81 -19.18
CA PRO A 86 -3.60 -25.71 -20.06
C PRO A 86 -2.85 -26.30 -21.26
N ASP A 87 -3.18 -25.84 -22.48
CA ASP A 87 -2.49 -26.28 -23.71
C ASP A 87 -1.00 -25.91 -23.72
N ALA A 88 -0.58 -24.97 -22.87
CA ALA A 88 0.78 -24.71 -22.43
C ALA A 88 0.70 -23.80 -21.19
N ALA A 89 1.49 -24.05 -20.14
CA ALA A 89 1.56 -23.11 -19.03
C ALA A 89 2.14 -21.77 -19.56
N PRO A 90 1.43 -20.63 -19.45
CA PRO A 90 2.04 -19.34 -19.76
C PRO A 90 3.17 -19.14 -18.76
N GLY A 91 4.41 -19.07 -19.25
CA GLY A 91 5.55 -18.71 -18.42
C GLY A 91 5.32 -17.33 -17.80
N LEU A 92 5.74 -17.15 -16.55
CA LEU A 92 5.86 -15.81 -15.99
C LEU A 92 7.01 -15.12 -16.74
N ASP A 93 6.68 -14.08 -17.50
CA ASP A 93 7.64 -13.22 -18.17
C ASP A 93 8.06 -12.18 -17.11
N LEU A 94 9.09 -12.55 -16.33
CA LEU A 94 9.65 -11.77 -15.22
C LEU A 94 10.86 -10.95 -15.67
#